data_AF-A0A935MVQ3-F1
#
_entry.id   AF-A0A935MVQ3-F1
#
_cell.length_a   1.000
_cell.length_b   1.000
_cell.length_c   1.000
_cell.angle_alpha   90.00
_cell.angle_beta   90.00
_cell.angle_gamma   90.00
#
_symmetry.space_group_name_H-M   'P 1'
#
loop_
_entity.id
_entity.type
_entity.pdbx_description
1 polymer ?
#
loop_
_entity_poly.entity_id
_entity_poly.type
_entity_poly.pdbx_seq_one_letter_code
_entity_poly.pdbx_strand_id
1 'polypeptide(L)'
;MAGFQVLPKDLAKLGQLFVQKGKWEGKQLINEKWFTETGTPSTLEPSCGLLWWIDYEQKFSIIDDEQIGKLQKAGLPDSVINVGAFSKGKHESSVYSKLLQKKMKRIMPVWDTAITKILKDNGLTISRKENMNKFYKTLGYLGNCMAVYPDKNLVVVRMISEESF
;
A
#
# COMPACT_ATOMS: atom_id res chain seq x y z
N MET A 1 -24.11 -2.94 -8.97
CA MET A 1 -23.72 -3.28 -7.58
C MET A 1 -24.05 -4.74 -7.34
N ALA A 2 -23.18 -5.50 -6.68
CA ALA A 2 -23.53 -6.86 -6.23
C ALA A 2 -24.38 -6.71 -4.96
N GLY A 3 -25.64 -7.14 -5.00
CA GLY A 3 -26.65 -6.96 -3.94
C GLY A 3 -26.43 -7.83 -2.69
N PHE A 4 -25.20 -7.90 -2.20
CA PHE A 4 -24.84 -8.68 -1.01
C PHE A 4 -25.22 -7.92 0.26
N GLN A 5 -26.24 -8.41 0.96
CA GLN A 5 -26.72 -7.83 2.22
C GLN A 5 -26.05 -8.51 3.42
N VAL A 6 -25.43 -7.73 4.29
CA VAL A 6 -24.73 -8.20 5.49
C VAL A 6 -24.83 -7.18 6.61
N LEU A 7 -24.77 -7.65 7.86
CA LEU A 7 -24.62 -6.77 9.03
C LEU A 7 -23.14 -6.51 9.35
N PRO A 8 -22.82 -5.43 10.09
CA PRO A 8 -21.43 -5.15 10.49
C PRO A 8 -20.80 -6.31 11.27
N LYS A 9 -21.60 -6.99 12.10
CA LYS A 9 -21.17 -8.14 12.90
C LYS A 9 -20.82 -9.35 12.04
N ASP A 10 -21.47 -9.53 10.89
CA ASP A 10 -21.16 -10.62 9.97
C ASP A 10 -19.84 -10.37 9.23
N LEU A 11 -19.60 -9.12 8.80
CA LEU A 11 -18.27 -8.72 8.33
C LEU A 11 -17.20 -8.93 9.40
N ALA A 12 -17.47 -8.58 10.65
CA ALA A 12 -16.52 -8.80 11.74
C ALA A 12 -16.15 -10.29 11.91
N LYS A 13 -17.11 -11.21 11.76
CA LYS A 13 -16.85 -12.66 11.77
C LYS A 13 -15.97 -13.10 10.59
N LEU A 14 -16.16 -12.54 9.39
CA LEU A 14 -15.29 -12.82 8.25
C LEU A 14 -13.85 -12.34 8.50
N GLY A 15 -13.69 -11.17 9.10
CA GLY A 15 -12.38 -10.67 9.53
C GLY A 15 -11.76 -11.53 10.62
N GLN A 16 -12.57 -12.00 11.58
CA GLN A 16 -12.10 -12.90 12.64
C GLN A 16 -11.62 -14.22 12.04
N LEU A 17 -12.36 -14.79 11.10
CA LEU A 17 -11.95 -15.98 10.36
C LEU A 17 -10.62 -15.75 9.63
N PHE A 18 -10.37 -14.54 9.12
CA PHE A 18 -9.09 -14.16 8.53
C PHE A 18 -7.94 -14.20 9.53
N VAL A 19 -8.09 -13.54 10.68
CA VAL A 19 -7.06 -13.54 11.73
C VAL A 19 -6.81 -14.95 12.26
N GLN A 20 -7.87 -15.76 12.37
CA GLN A 20 -7.81 -17.15 12.80
C GLN A 20 -7.40 -18.11 11.67
N LYS A 21 -6.99 -17.58 10.51
CA LYS A 21 -6.52 -18.35 9.34
C LYS A 21 -7.47 -19.49 8.95
N GLY A 22 -8.76 -19.20 8.97
CA GLY A 22 -9.82 -20.12 8.55
C GLY A 22 -10.32 -21.08 9.62
N LYS A 23 -9.81 -20.99 10.86
CA LYS A 23 -10.32 -21.78 11.98
C LYS A 23 -11.48 -21.05 12.66
N TRP A 24 -12.54 -21.79 12.98
CA TRP A 24 -13.65 -21.33 13.81
C TRP A 24 -13.96 -22.39 14.85
N GLU A 25 -13.94 -22.04 16.14
CA GLU A 25 -14.21 -22.97 17.26
C GLU A 25 -13.40 -24.28 17.16
N GLY A 26 -12.12 -24.18 16.75
CA GLY A 26 -11.23 -25.33 16.60
C GLY A 26 -11.39 -26.11 15.29
N LYS A 27 -12.41 -25.83 14.47
CA LYS A 27 -12.62 -26.46 13.15
C LYS A 27 -12.04 -25.62 12.01
N GLN A 28 -11.28 -26.25 11.12
CA GLN A 28 -10.82 -25.59 9.89
C GLN A 28 -11.97 -25.50 8.87
N LEU A 29 -12.39 -24.29 8.54
CA LEU A 29 -13.46 -24.03 7.56
C LEU A 29 -12.89 -23.65 6.18
N ILE A 30 -11.80 -22.88 6.14
CA ILE A 30 -11.14 -22.44 4.90
C ILE A 30 -9.66 -22.77 5.00
N ASN A 31 -9.03 -23.37 3.99
CA ASN A 31 -7.61 -23.73 4.04
C ASN A 31 -6.71 -22.51 4.36
N GLU A 32 -5.75 -22.67 5.28
CA GLU A 32 -4.80 -21.61 5.67
C GLU A 32 -4.06 -21.00 4.47
N LYS A 33 -3.80 -21.80 3.43
CA LYS A 33 -3.16 -21.35 2.18
C LYS A 33 -3.90 -20.18 1.53
N TRP A 34 -5.23 -20.16 1.58
CA TRP A 34 -6.03 -19.08 1.01
C TRP A 34 -5.69 -17.73 1.65
N PHE A 35 -5.46 -17.68 2.96
CA PHE A 35 -5.08 -16.44 3.68
C PHE A 35 -3.63 -16.00 3.40
N THR A 36 -2.78 -16.91 2.94
CA THR A 36 -1.45 -16.55 2.45
C THR A 36 -1.56 -15.96 1.05
N GLU A 37 -2.40 -16.55 0.20
CA GLU A 37 -2.66 -16.08 -1.16
C GLU A 37 -3.38 -14.72 -1.19
N THR A 38 -4.29 -14.43 -0.26
CA THR A 38 -4.90 -13.09 -0.13
C THR A 38 -3.85 -11.99 0.12
N GLY A 39 -2.73 -12.34 0.75
CA GLY A 39 -1.62 -11.44 1.01
C GLY A 39 -0.54 -11.44 -0.06
N THR A 40 -0.73 -12.16 -1.16
CA THR A 40 0.19 -12.20 -2.29
C THR A 40 -0.32 -11.25 -3.39
N PRO A 41 0.40 -10.16 -3.69
CA PRO A 41 -0.01 -9.23 -4.74
C PRO A 41 -0.15 -9.90 -6.11
N SER A 42 -1.15 -9.49 -6.87
CA SER A 42 -1.28 -9.87 -8.28
C SER A 42 -0.37 -9.04 -9.16
N THR A 43 0.05 -9.59 -10.30
CA THR A 43 0.88 -8.87 -11.29
C THR A 43 0.16 -7.64 -11.87
N LEU A 44 -1.17 -7.71 -12.00
CA LEU A 44 -1.99 -6.64 -12.58
C LEU A 44 -2.31 -5.54 -11.56
N GLU A 45 -2.47 -5.90 -10.29
CA GLU A 45 -2.74 -4.98 -9.18
C GLU A 45 -1.82 -5.31 -8.00
N PRO A 46 -0.63 -4.67 -7.92
CA PRO A 46 0.36 -4.94 -6.88
C PRO A 46 -0.07 -4.54 -5.46
N SER A 47 -1.21 -3.87 -5.31
CA SER A 47 -1.79 -3.55 -4.00
C SER A 47 -2.92 -4.51 -3.59
N CYS A 48 -3.18 -5.56 -4.36
CA CYS A 48 -4.30 -6.47 -4.13
C CYS A 48 -3.92 -7.93 -4.39
N GLY A 49 -4.34 -8.82 -3.51
CA GLY A 49 -4.35 -10.27 -3.75
C GLY A 49 -5.73 -10.72 -4.25
N LEU A 50 -6.29 -11.75 -3.62
CA LEU A 50 -7.62 -12.32 -3.94
C LEU A 50 -8.79 -11.37 -3.58
N LEU A 51 -8.84 -10.17 -4.17
CA LEU A 51 -9.77 -9.06 -3.86
C LEU A 51 -9.62 -8.47 -2.44
N TRP A 52 -8.50 -8.76 -1.78
CA TRP A 52 -8.09 -8.13 -0.53
C TRP A 52 -6.98 -7.14 -0.80
N TRP A 53 -7.22 -5.89 -0.42
CA TRP A 53 -6.24 -4.82 -0.56
C TRP A 53 -5.20 -4.94 0.54
N ILE A 54 -3.93 -4.91 0.15
CA ILE A 54 -2.77 -4.99 1.02
C ILE A 54 -2.30 -3.57 1.30
N ASP A 55 -2.31 -3.21 2.58
CA ASP A 55 -1.98 -1.86 3.01
C ASP A 55 -1.08 -1.87 4.25
N TYR A 56 -0.57 -0.71 4.62
CA TYR A 56 0.42 -0.55 5.66
C TYR A 56 0.13 0.71 6.46
N GLU A 57 0.15 0.63 7.79
CA GLU A 57 -0.12 1.80 8.65
C GLU A 57 0.92 2.89 8.45
N GLN A 58 2.17 2.47 8.24
CA GLN A 58 3.29 3.39 8.08
C GLN A 58 4.01 3.05 6.78
N LYS A 59 4.16 4.07 5.94
CA LYS A 59 4.86 3.97 4.66
C LYS A 59 5.94 5.02 4.63
N PHE A 60 7.19 4.62 4.48
CA PHE A 60 8.32 5.53 4.42
C PHE A 60 8.96 5.53 3.03
N SER A 61 9.43 6.70 2.64
CA SER A 61 10.31 6.91 1.50
C SER A 61 11.69 7.23 2.06
N ILE A 62 12.67 6.41 1.71
CA ILE A 62 14.04 6.52 2.18
C ILE A 62 14.92 6.91 1.01
N ILE A 63 15.67 7.98 1.20
CA ILE A 63 16.79 8.35 0.33
C ILE A 63 18.05 8.37 1.18
N ASP A 64 18.92 7.42 0.91
CA ASP A 64 20.25 7.27 1.49
C ASP A 64 21.30 7.31 0.37
N ASP A 65 22.57 7.20 0.76
CA ASP A 65 23.69 7.21 -0.20
C ASP A 65 23.63 6.03 -1.18
N GLU A 66 23.13 4.88 -0.73
CA GLU A 66 22.96 3.71 -1.57
C GLU A 66 21.94 3.97 -2.68
N GLN A 67 20.78 4.54 -2.33
CA GLN A 67 19.74 4.87 -3.29
C GLN A 67 20.23 5.94 -4.28
N ILE A 68 20.94 6.95 -3.81
CA ILE A 68 21.52 7.98 -4.69
C ILE A 68 22.55 7.37 -5.63
N GLY A 69 23.41 6.49 -5.14
CA GLY A 69 24.37 5.77 -5.98
C GLY A 69 23.71 4.93 -7.07
N LYS A 70 22.55 4.32 -6.79
CA LYS A 70 21.74 3.61 -7.81
C LYS A 70 21.21 4.56 -8.88
N LEU A 71 20.69 5.73 -8.48
CA LEU A 71 20.18 6.72 -9.43
C LEU A 71 21.30 7.30 -10.31
N GLN A 72 22.49 7.55 -9.74
CA GLN A 72 23.66 8.00 -10.50
C GLN A 72 24.10 6.96 -11.53
N LYS A 73 24.19 5.69 -11.14
CA LYS A 73 24.55 4.58 -12.04
C LYS A 73 23.55 4.40 -13.19
N ALA A 74 22.28 4.74 -12.97
CA ALA A 74 21.25 4.73 -14.00
C ALA A 74 21.28 5.94 -14.95
N GLY A 75 22.24 6.86 -14.77
CA GLY A 75 22.42 8.02 -15.65
C GLY A 75 21.35 9.09 -15.48
N LEU A 76 20.74 9.20 -14.29
CA LEU A 76 19.81 10.29 -14.03
C LEU A 76 20.55 11.64 -14.01
N PRO A 77 19.93 12.73 -14.50
CA PRO A 77 20.55 14.06 -14.51
C PRO A 77 20.93 14.53 -13.09
N ASP A 78 22.03 15.27 -12.98
CA ASP A 78 22.53 15.82 -11.70
C ASP A 78 21.47 16.64 -10.96
N SER A 79 20.57 17.31 -11.68
CA SER A 79 19.46 18.05 -11.09
C SER A 79 18.54 17.15 -10.26
N VAL A 80 18.31 15.91 -10.69
CA VAL A 80 17.50 14.91 -9.97
C VAL A 80 18.28 14.33 -8.80
N ILE A 81 19.56 14.03 -9.02
CA ILE A 81 20.47 13.54 -7.98
C ILE A 81 20.56 14.55 -6.83
N ASN A 82 20.69 15.84 -7.13
CA ASN A 82 20.74 16.92 -6.15
C ASN A 82 19.45 17.06 -5.35
N VAL A 83 18.28 16.82 -5.97
CA VAL A 83 17.01 16.78 -5.25
C VAL A 83 16.96 15.58 -4.30
N GLY A 84 17.43 14.41 -4.75
CA GLY A 84 17.62 13.23 -3.89
C GLY A 84 18.53 13.55 -2.70
N ALA A 85 19.71 14.10 -2.96
CA ALA A 85 20.69 14.47 -1.94
C ALA A 85 20.14 15.47 -0.91
N PHE A 86 19.42 16.50 -1.36
CA PHE A 86 18.77 17.47 -0.45
C PHE A 86 17.64 16.85 0.37
N SER A 87 16.99 15.81 -0.17
CA SER A 87 15.87 15.12 0.48
C SER A 87 16.26 13.81 1.15
N LYS A 88 17.56 13.62 1.44
CA LYS A 88 18.07 12.49 2.21
C LYS A 88 17.31 12.30 3.54
N GLY A 89 17.26 11.06 3.98
CA GLY A 89 16.63 10.63 5.21
C GLY A 89 15.38 9.77 4.98
N LYS A 90 14.74 9.42 6.10
CA LYS A 90 13.51 8.64 6.15
C LYS A 90 12.34 9.58 6.34
N HIS A 91 11.44 9.61 5.36
CA HIS A 91 10.29 10.50 5.34
C HIS A 91 9.00 9.71 5.21
N GLU A 92 7.92 10.16 5.83
CA GLU A 92 6.60 9.59 5.57
C GLU A 92 6.28 9.74 4.07
N SER A 93 5.85 8.66 3.41
CA SER A 93 5.68 8.61 1.96
C SER A 93 4.65 9.63 1.44
N SER A 94 3.60 9.90 2.21
CA SER A 94 2.56 10.86 1.82
C SER A 94 3.06 12.31 1.81
N VAL A 95 3.94 12.64 2.76
CA VAL A 95 4.60 13.94 2.88
C VAL A 95 5.70 14.06 1.83
N TYR A 96 6.53 13.02 1.70
CA TYR A 96 7.64 12.98 0.78
C TYR A 96 7.20 13.17 -0.68
N SER A 97 6.15 12.48 -1.12
CA SER A 97 5.64 12.59 -2.49
C SER A 97 5.19 14.02 -2.82
N LYS A 98 4.49 14.69 -1.89
CA LYS A 98 4.06 16.09 -2.04
C LYS A 98 5.24 17.04 -2.08
N LEU A 99 6.22 16.87 -1.19
CA LEU A 99 7.44 17.68 -1.15
C LEU A 99 8.27 17.51 -2.42
N LEU A 100 8.45 16.27 -2.87
CA LEU A 100 9.18 15.93 -4.09
C LEU A 100 8.49 16.57 -5.30
N GLN A 101 7.19 16.36 -5.48
CA GLN A 101 6.45 16.93 -6.60
C GLN A 101 6.56 18.45 -6.66
N LYS A 102 6.45 19.13 -5.50
CA LYS A 102 6.59 20.59 -5.42
C LYS A 102 7.99 21.06 -5.82
N LYS A 103 9.05 20.40 -5.33
CA LYS A 103 10.44 20.75 -5.65
C LYS A 103 10.78 20.46 -7.12
N MET A 104 10.36 19.30 -7.62
CA MET A 104 10.65 18.87 -8.98
C MET A 104 9.98 19.76 -10.02
N LYS A 105 8.71 20.12 -9.85
CA LYS A 105 8.01 21.06 -10.75
C LYS A 105 8.71 22.41 -10.89
N ARG A 106 9.40 22.89 -9.83
CA ARG A 106 10.15 24.14 -9.86
C ARG A 106 11.45 24.04 -10.66
N ILE A 107 12.10 22.88 -10.64
CA ILE A 107 13.41 22.65 -11.25
C ILE A 107 13.25 22.25 -12.72
N MET A 108 12.25 21.42 -13.01
CA MET A 108 12.02 20.89 -14.34
C MET A 108 10.51 20.64 -14.53
N PRO A 109 9.79 21.54 -15.21
CA PRO A 109 8.33 21.43 -15.39
C PRO A 109 7.89 20.15 -16.12
N VAL A 110 8.77 19.55 -16.92
CA VAL A 110 8.52 18.33 -17.72
C VAL A 110 9.21 17.09 -17.10
N TRP A 111 9.56 17.13 -15.82
CA TRP A 111 10.34 16.08 -15.17
C TRP A 111 9.64 14.72 -15.15
N ASP A 112 8.30 14.73 -15.03
CA ASP A 112 7.48 13.54 -14.84
C ASP A 112 7.58 12.58 -16.04
N THR A 113 7.74 13.04 -17.28
CA THR A 113 7.68 12.15 -18.44
C THR A 113 9.02 11.48 -18.75
N ALA A 114 10.11 12.25 -18.78
CA ALA A 114 11.43 11.75 -19.15
C ALA A 114 12.05 10.88 -18.06
N ILE A 115 11.94 11.30 -16.78
CA ILE A 115 12.54 10.60 -15.65
C ILE A 115 11.75 9.34 -15.30
N THR A 116 10.42 9.36 -15.39
CA THR A 116 9.60 8.17 -15.11
C THR A 116 9.93 7.04 -16.08
N LYS A 117 10.24 7.34 -17.34
CA LYS A 117 10.68 6.33 -18.31
C LYS A 117 12.02 5.72 -17.91
N ILE A 118 13.05 6.54 -17.64
CA ILE A 118 14.38 6.06 -17.22
C ILE A 118 14.28 5.19 -15.97
N LEU A 119 13.51 5.64 -14.97
CA LEU A 119 13.28 4.90 -13.74
C LEU A 119 12.60 3.56 -14.01
N LYS A 120 11.52 3.55 -14.80
CA LYS A 120 10.77 2.34 -15.13
C LYS A 120 11.61 1.34 -15.93
N ASP A 121 12.35 1.80 -16.93
CA ASP A 121 13.20 0.97 -17.79
C ASP A 121 14.35 0.31 -16.99
N ASN A 122 14.79 0.95 -15.90
CA ASN A 122 15.81 0.41 -14.98
C ASN A 122 15.22 -0.29 -13.75
N GLY A 123 13.89 -0.39 -13.61
CA GLY A 123 13.24 -0.94 -12.42
C GLY A 123 13.53 -0.17 -11.13
N LEU A 124 13.81 1.13 -11.25
CA LEU A 124 14.20 2.02 -10.15
C LEU A 124 13.05 2.93 -9.72
N THR A 125 13.19 3.44 -8.50
CA THR A 125 12.35 4.50 -7.94
C THR A 125 13.23 5.60 -7.39
N ILE A 126 12.70 6.83 -7.26
CA ILE A 126 13.46 7.93 -6.65
C ILE A 126 13.84 7.64 -5.19
N SER A 127 12.98 6.93 -4.46
CA SER A 127 13.21 6.55 -3.06
C SER A 127 12.94 5.07 -2.87
N ARG A 128 13.69 4.43 -1.95
CA ARG A 128 13.36 3.09 -1.47
C ARG A 128 12.12 3.18 -0.59
N LYS A 129 11.23 2.19 -0.71
CA LYS A 129 10.05 2.08 0.16
C LYS A 129 10.34 1.18 1.34
N GLU A 130 9.86 1.61 2.51
CA GLU A 130 9.84 0.80 3.71
C GLU A 130 8.46 0.91 4.33
N ASN A 131 7.73 -0.21 4.32
CA ASN A 131 6.36 -0.26 4.80
C ASN A 131 6.30 -1.11 6.07
N MET A 132 5.56 -0.64 7.07
CA MET A 132 5.43 -1.30 8.37
C MET A 132 3.97 -1.52 8.72
N ASN A 133 3.73 -2.50 9.59
CA ASN A 133 2.41 -2.90 10.08
C ASN A 133 1.44 -3.17 8.92
N LYS A 134 1.72 -4.26 8.21
CA LYS A 134 0.88 -4.71 7.10
C LYS A 134 -0.50 -5.10 7.61
N PHE A 135 -1.52 -4.66 6.92
CA PHE A 135 -2.91 -5.02 7.19
C PHE A 135 -3.64 -5.24 5.87
N TYR A 136 -4.81 -5.88 5.97
CA TYR A 136 -5.63 -6.22 4.81
C TYR A 136 -6.96 -5.50 4.92
N LYS A 137 -7.52 -5.05 3.81
CA LYS A 137 -8.84 -4.44 3.81
C LYS A 137 -9.69 -4.86 2.61
N THR A 138 -10.99 -4.87 2.80
CA THR A 138 -11.98 -4.94 1.73
C THR A 138 -12.64 -3.58 1.58
N LEU A 139 -12.92 -3.18 0.34
CA LEU A 139 -13.53 -1.90 0.02
C LEU A 139 -14.88 -2.16 -0.63
N GLY A 140 -15.94 -1.70 0.03
CA GLY A 140 -17.31 -1.76 -0.43
C GLY A 140 -17.82 -0.40 -0.91
N TYR A 141 -19.03 -0.41 -1.44
CA TYR A 141 -19.71 0.79 -1.92
C TYR A 141 -19.90 1.81 -0.78
N LEU A 142 -19.86 3.10 -1.10
CA LEU A 142 -20.04 4.22 -0.16
C LEU A 142 -19.07 4.23 1.05
N GLY A 143 -17.92 3.57 0.95
CA GLY A 143 -16.93 3.55 2.04
C GLY A 143 -17.26 2.54 3.15
N ASN A 144 -18.19 1.61 2.91
CA ASN A 144 -18.27 0.37 3.66
C ASN A 144 -16.92 -0.36 3.57
N CYS A 145 -16.33 -0.77 4.68
CA CYS A 145 -15.06 -1.47 4.66
C CYS A 145 -14.87 -2.37 5.87
N MET A 146 -14.02 -3.37 5.70
CA MET A 146 -13.45 -4.16 6.79
C MET A 146 -11.94 -4.11 6.65
N ALA A 147 -11.24 -3.91 7.76
CA ALA A 147 -9.79 -4.00 7.86
C ALA A 147 -9.40 -5.05 8.90
N VAL A 148 -8.37 -5.83 8.59
CA VAL A 148 -7.85 -6.91 9.41
C VAL A 148 -6.37 -6.67 9.66
N TYR A 149 -5.99 -6.65 10.93
CA TYR A 149 -4.62 -6.50 11.41
C TYR A 149 -4.21 -7.81 12.10
N PRO A 150 -3.63 -8.78 11.36
CA PRO A 150 -3.34 -10.11 11.91
C PRO A 150 -2.40 -10.04 13.12
N ASP A 151 -1.34 -9.23 13.03
CA ASP A 151 -0.33 -9.08 14.08
C ASP A 151 -0.90 -8.51 15.39
N LYS A 152 -2.04 -7.82 15.31
CA LYS A 152 -2.73 -7.19 16.46
C LYS A 152 -3.95 -7.97 16.92
N ASN A 153 -4.26 -9.10 16.26
CA ASN A 153 -5.51 -9.82 16.44
C ASN A 153 -6.76 -8.91 16.41
N LEU A 154 -6.78 -7.96 15.47
CA LEU A 154 -7.77 -6.89 15.42
C LEU A 154 -8.53 -6.86 14.09
N VAL A 155 -9.85 -6.69 14.18
CA VAL A 155 -10.75 -6.48 13.04
C VAL A 155 -11.47 -5.17 13.25
N VAL A 156 -11.47 -4.31 12.24
CA VAL A 156 -12.20 -3.04 12.21
C VAL A 156 -13.24 -3.11 11.11
N VAL A 157 -14.48 -2.77 11.41
CA VAL A 157 -15.57 -2.70 10.44
C VAL A 157 -16.16 -1.30 10.44
N ARG A 158 -16.33 -0.74 9.25
CA ARG A 158 -17.14 0.45 9.01
C ARG A 158 -18.27 0.05 8.08
N MET A 159 -19.50 0.25 8.51
CA MET A 159 -20.68 0.09 7.66
C MET A 159 -21.55 1.33 7.78
N ILE A 160 -21.93 1.89 6.64
CA ILE A 160 -22.82 3.04 6.56
C ILE A 160 -24.24 2.49 6.44
N SER A 161 -25.13 2.93 7.33
CA SER A 161 -26.55 2.59 7.27
C SER A 161 -27.26 3.45 6.21
N GLU A 162 -28.40 2.98 5.71
CA GLU A 162 -29.24 3.78 4.80
C GLU A 162 -29.69 5.11 5.44
N GLU A 163 -29.80 5.16 6.77
CA GLU A 163 -30.13 6.36 7.55
C GLU A 163 -29.01 7.42 7.60
N SER A 164 -27.81 7.10 7.09
CA SER A 164 -26.67 8.03 7.09
C SER A 164 -26.65 9.00 5.90
N PHE A 165 -27.72 9.01 5.09
CA PHE A 165 -27.90 9.85 3.89
C PHE A 165 -29.09 10.81 4.03
#